data_AF-A0A822H335-F1
#
_entry.id   AF-A0A822H335-F1
#
_cell.length_a   1.000
_cell.length_b   1.000
_cell.length_c   1.000
_cell.angle_alpha   90.00
_cell.angle_beta   90.00
_cell.angle_gamma   90.00
#
_symmetry.space_group_name_H-M   'P 1'
#
loop_
_entity.id
_entity.type
_entity.pdbx_description
1 polymer ?
#
loop_
_entity_poly.entity_id
_entity_poly.type
_entity_poly.pdbx_seq_one_letter_code
_entity_poly.pdbx_strand_id
1 'polypeptide(L)'
;MSSQNIQTQHNDQEGRAIQLIRCIPPTDEERKNSRYVPQLEVNPEAKQIIAERFEAPISIIVYVGNMGVGKSKLATITIAALENERSHQASRMFQSGVGAKGVTQGVWMWSEPLQDPDPNPDARGSILILD
;
A
#
# COMPACT_ATOMS: atom_id res chain seq x y z
N MET A 1 -10.55 -43.22 -22.54
CA MET A 1 -10.99 -41.81 -22.68
C MET A 1 -10.46 -41.07 -21.46
N SER A 2 -9.37 -40.33 -21.66
CA SER A 2 -8.64 -39.66 -20.59
C SER A 2 -9.17 -38.24 -20.44
N SER A 3 -9.95 -37.98 -19.39
CA SER A 3 -10.36 -36.61 -19.05
C SER A 3 -9.19 -35.92 -18.37
N GLN A 4 -8.48 -35.06 -19.10
CA GLN A 4 -7.43 -34.21 -18.55
C GLN A 4 -8.04 -33.07 -17.73
N ASN A 5 -7.45 -32.90 -16.55
CA ASN A 5 -7.56 -31.75 -15.66
C ASN A 5 -7.50 -30.43 -16.42
N ILE A 6 -8.47 -29.54 -16.18
CA ILE A 6 -8.24 -28.10 -16.23
C ILE A 6 -8.17 -27.65 -14.77
N GLN A 7 -6.98 -27.76 -14.19
CA GLN A 7 -6.62 -26.94 -13.04
C GLN A 7 -6.50 -25.51 -13.57
N THR A 8 -7.55 -24.72 -13.39
CA THR A 8 -7.47 -23.27 -13.48
C THR A 8 -6.45 -22.83 -12.44
N GLN A 9 -5.26 -22.45 -12.91
CA GLN A 9 -4.30 -21.74 -12.08
C GLN A 9 -4.91 -20.38 -11.73
N HIS A 10 -5.52 -20.30 -10.55
CA HIS A 10 -5.70 -19.03 -9.87
C HIS A 10 -4.29 -18.48 -9.60
N ASN A 11 -3.89 -17.47 -10.37
CA ASN A 11 -2.68 -16.71 -10.07
C ASN A 11 -3.02 -15.82 -8.87
N ASP A 12 -2.85 -16.36 -7.67
CA ASP A 12 -3.00 -15.67 -6.38
C ASP A 12 -1.91 -14.59 -6.25
N GLN A 13 -2.10 -13.43 -6.87
CA GLN A 13 -1.42 -12.21 -6.46
C GLN A 13 -2.29 -11.53 -5.42
N GLU A 14 -2.10 -11.92 -4.16
CA GLU A 14 -2.77 -11.33 -3.00
C GLU A 14 -2.15 -9.98 -2.62
N GLY A 15 -2.96 -9.07 -2.06
CA GLY A 15 -2.51 -7.73 -1.71
C GLY A 15 -1.47 -7.64 -0.61
N ARG A 16 -0.56 -6.67 -0.77
CA ARG A 16 0.55 -6.39 0.15
C ARG A 16 0.85 -4.90 0.23
N ALA A 17 1.45 -4.49 1.34
CA ALA A 17 2.06 -3.17 1.45
C ALA A 17 3.34 -3.10 0.61
N ILE A 18 3.44 -2.10 -0.26
CA ILE A 18 4.63 -1.81 -1.09
C ILE A 18 5.01 -0.34 -0.94
N GLN A 19 6.31 -0.05 -0.87
CA GLN A 19 6.79 1.32 -0.78
C GLN A 19 6.58 2.04 -2.12
N LEU A 20 5.83 3.14 -2.14
CA LEU A 20 5.59 3.97 -3.31
C LEU A 20 6.66 5.05 -3.45
N ILE A 21 6.97 5.74 -2.36
CA ILE A 21 8.03 6.76 -2.30
C ILE A 21 9.06 6.31 -1.28
N ARG A 22 10.33 6.24 -1.68
CA ARG A 22 11.44 5.88 -0.78
C ARG A 22 12.25 7.11 -0.44
N CYS A 23 12.67 7.22 0.81
CA CYS A 23 13.69 8.18 1.21
C CYS A 23 15.06 7.58 0.90
N ILE A 24 15.86 8.26 0.09
CA ILE A 24 17.24 7.87 -0.16
C ILE A 24 18.05 8.13 1.12
N PRO A 25 18.77 7.14 1.67
CA PRO A 25 19.56 7.35 2.87
C PRO A 25 20.60 8.45 2.67
N PRO A 26 20.71 9.43 3.58
CA PRO A 26 21.71 10.48 3.48
C PRO A 26 23.12 9.90 3.65
N THR A 27 24.05 10.43 2.87
CA THR A 27 25.49 10.24 3.07
C THR A 27 25.96 10.83 4.40
N ASP A 28 27.15 10.45 4.85
CA ASP A 28 27.69 10.94 6.12
C ASP A 28 27.94 12.47 6.14
N GLU A 29 28.20 13.07 4.98
CA GLU A 29 28.31 14.53 4.83
C GLU A 29 26.94 15.20 4.95
N GLU A 30 25.93 14.64 4.27
CA GLU A 30 24.56 15.13 4.34
C GLU A 30 23.96 15.02 5.75
N ARG A 31 24.28 13.96 6.50
CA ARG A 31 23.83 13.79 7.90
C ARG A 31 24.33 14.90 8.83
N LYS A 32 25.47 15.52 8.51
CA LYS A 32 26.06 16.62 9.30
C LYS A 32 25.48 17.98 8.92
N ASN A 33 24.76 18.07 7.79
CA ASN A 33 24.15 19.30 7.34
C ASN A 33 22.80 19.52 8.02
N SER A 34 22.71 20.53 8.90
CA SER A 34 21.48 20.89 9.62
C SER A 34 20.34 21.38 8.73
N ARG A 35 20.61 21.65 7.44
CA ARG A 35 19.63 22.03 6.42
C ARG A 35 19.40 20.92 5.39
N TYR A 36 19.86 19.71 5.63
CA TYR A 36 19.66 18.61 4.71
C TYR A 36 18.16 18.37 4.47
N VAL A 37 17.78 18.32 3.19
CA VAL A 37 16.45 17.93 2.73
C VAL A 37 16.55 16.50 2.20
N PRO A 38 15.76 15.55 2.72
CA PRO A 38 15.77 14.17 2.24
C PRO A 38 15.52 14.08 0.74
N GLN A 39 16.34 13.31 0.04
CA GLN A 39 16.09 12.98 -1.36
C GLN A 39 15.06 11.85 -1.43
N LEU A 40 14.15 11.94 -2.40
CA LEU A 40 13.03 11.01 -2.58
C LEU A 40 13.09 10.37 -3.96
N GLU A 41 12.79 9.07 -4.02
CA GLU A 41 12.59 8.33 -5.28
C GLU A 41 11.21 7.69 -5.32
N VAL A 42 10.61 7.61 -6.52
CA VAL A 42 9.40 6.84 -6.76
C VAL A 42 9.79 5.40 -7.08
N ASN A 43 9.19 4.44 -6.42
CA ASN A 43 9.38 3.02 -6.71
C ASN A 43 8.78 2.67 -8.08
N PRO A 44 9.58 2.20 -9.06
CA PRO A 44 9.09 1.83 -10.39
C PRO A 44 8.03 0.71 -10.36
N GLU A 45 8.17 -0.25 -9.45
CA GLU A 45 7.21 -1.37 -9.29
C GLU A 45 5.84 -0.85 -8.85
N ALA A 46 5.82 0.04 -7.84
CA ALA A 46 4.58 0.64 -7.35
C ALA A 46 3.90 1.48 -8.44
N LYS A 47 4.68 2.23 -9.23
CA LYS A 47 4.18 2.97 -10.39
C LYS A 47 3.55 2.05 -11.44
N GLN A 48 4.18 0.92 -11.72
CA GLN A 48 3.68 -0.07 -12.67
C GLN A 48 2.37 -0.70 -12.17
N ILE A 49 2.31 -1.09 -10.89
CA ILE A 49 1.09 -1.63 -10.27
C ILE A 49 -0.07 -0.64 -10.40
N ILE A 50 0.15 0.65 -10.09
CA ILE A 50 -0.89 1.68 -10.25
C ILE A 50 -1.36 1.75 -11.70
N ALA A 51 -0.45 1.76 -12.67
CA ALA A 51 -0.79 1.87 -14.08
C ALA A 51 -1.53 0.66 -14.65
N GLU A 52 -1.24 -0.55 -14.13
CA GLU A 52 -1.78 -1.80 -14.67
C GLU A 52 -3.07 -2.26 -13.96
N ARG A 53 -3.26 -1.89 -12.69
CA ARG A 53 -4.30 -2.48 -11.83
C ARG A 53 -5.33 -1.48 -11.31
N PHE A 54 -5.02 -0.19 -11.23
CA PHE A 54 -5.94 0.80 -10.69
C PHE A 54 -6.74 1.46 -11.82
N GLU A 55 -8.05 1.27 -11.80
CA GLU A 55 -9.00 1.82 -12.75
C GLU A 55 -9.48 3.21 -12.32
N ALA A 56 -9.59 4.13 -13.27
CA ALA A 56 -10.12 5.47 -13.04
C ALA A 56 -11.66 5.45 -12.94
N PRO A 57 -12.27 6.28 -12.08
CA PRO A 57 -11.63 7.27 -11.20
C PRO A 57 -10.86 6.62 -10.05
N ILE A 58 -9.74 7.24 -9.63
CA ILE A 58 -8.96 6.76 -8.48
C ILE A 58 -9.22 7.65 -7.27
N SER A 59 -9.85 7.09 -6.25
CA SER A 59 -9.99 7.69 -4.93
C SER A 59 -8.76 7.37 -4.09
N ILE A 60 -8.17 8.35 -3.41
CA ILE A 60 -6.96 8.16 -2.61
C ILE A 60 -7.28 8.45 -1.14
N ILE A 61 -6.98 7.50 -0.25
CA ILE A 61 -7.07 7.67 1.20
C ILE A 61 -5.66 7.63 1.77
N VAL A 62 -5.27 8.69 2.49
CA VAL A 62 -3.91 8.85 3.02
C VAL A 62 -3.95 9.02 4.54
N TYR A 63 -3.14 8.24 5.26
CA TYR A 63 -3.01 8.32 6.71
C TYR A 63 -1.74 9.08 7.11
N VAL A 64 -1.88 10.37 7.44
CA VAL A 64 -0.74 11.23 7.82
C VAL A 64 -0.80 11.61 9.29
N GLY A 65 0.36 11.72 9.94
CA GLY A 65 0.46 12.17 11.32
C GLY A 65 1.76 11.73 11.99
N ASN A 66 1.90 12.11 13.26
CA ASN A 66 3.10 11.85 14.05
C ASN A 66 3.46 10.36 14.11
N MET A 67 4.72 10.08 14.36
CA MET A 67 5.21 8.72 14.57
C MET A 67 4.60 8.11 15.84
N GLY A 68 4.24 6.83 15.81
CA GLY A 68 3.70 6.11 16.97
C GLY A 68 2.20 6.30 17.27
N VAL A 69 1.44 7.02 16.43
CA VAL A 69 0.00 7.29 16.67
C VAL A 69 -0.96 6.24 16.09
N GLY A 70 -0.43 5.11 15.57
CA GLY A 70 -1.25 3.99 15.08
C GLY A 70 -1.82 4.13 13.67
N LYS A 71 -1.23 4.99 12.81
CA LYS A 71 -1.66 5.20 11.41
C LYS A 71 -1.73 3.92 10.58
N SER A 72 -0.65 3.14 10.55
CA SER A 72 -0.56 1.87 9.84
C SER A 72 -1.61 0.86 10.31
N LYS A 73 -1.95 0.88 11.62
CA LYS A 73 -3.02 0.06 12.18
C LYS A 73 -4.39 0.50 11.68
N LEU A 74 -4.66 1.81 11.63
CA LEU A 74 -5.91 2.34 11.10
C LEU A 74 -6.05 2.07 9.60
N ALA A 75 -4.99 2.29 8.81
CA ALA A 75 -4.96 1.97 7.37
C ALA A 75 -5.31 0.51 7.11
N THR A 76 -4.72 -0.40 7.89
CA THR A 76 -4.99 -1.84 7.83
C THR A 76 -6.44 -2.19 8.17
N ILE A 77 -7.03 -1.56 9.19
CA ILE A 77 -8.45 -1.77 9.55
C ILE A 77 -9.35 -1.29 8.41
N THR A 78 -9.02 -0.17 7.76
CA THR A 78 -9.79 0.34 6.63
C THR A 78 -9.72 -0.59 5.43
N ILE A 79 -8.55 -1.16 5.11
CA ILE A 79 -8.42 -2.20 4.07
C ILE A 79 -9.37 -3.37 4.38
N ALA A 80 -9.29 -3.93 5.60
CA ALA A 80 -10.14 -5.05 6.01
C ALA A 80 -11.65 -4.72 5.94
N ALA A 81 -12.03 -3.49 6.28
CA ALA A 81 -13.41 -3.04 6.19
C ALA A 81 -13.90 -2.92 4.74
N LEU A 82 -13.04 -2.50 3.82
CA LEU A 82 -13.36 -2.35 2.40
C LEU A 82 -13.36 -3.69 1.65
N GLU A 83 -12.45 -4.61 1.99
CA GLU A 83 -12.39 -5.95 1.37
C GLU A 83 -13.53 -6.86 1.85
N ASN A 84 -14.30 -6.48 2.87
CA ASN A 84 -15.32 -7.30 3.52
C ASN A 84 -14.80 -8.68 4.01
N GLU A 85 -13.49 -8.84 4.12
CA GLU A 85 -12.85 -10.07 4.55
C GLU A 85 -12.55 -10.04 6.05
N ARG A 86 -13.02 -11.07 6.76
CA ARG A 86 -12.81 -11.21 8.22
C ARG A 86 -11.42 -11.72 8.59
N SER A 87 -10.55 -12.05 7.64
CA SER A 87 -9.34 -12.83 7.90
C SER A 87 -8.09 -12.39 7.15
N HIS A 88 -7.62 -11.15 7.33
CA HIS A 88 -6.25 -10.84 6.94
C HIS A 88 -5.26 -11.33 7.97
N GLN A 89 -4.38 -12.24 7.54
CA GLN A 89 -3.20 -12.66 8.29
C GLN A 89 -2.31 -11.44 8.57
N ALA A 90 -1.82 -11.32 9.80
CA ALA A 90 -0.99 -10.22 10.30
C ALA A 90 0.30 -9.96 9.48
N SER A 91 0.71 -10.89 8.63
CA SER A 91 1.91 -10.80 7.77
C SER A 91 1.73 -9.92 6.53
N ARG A 92 0.49 -9.57 6.17
CA ARG A 92 0.17 -8.86 4.92
C ARG A 92 -0.01 -7.35 5.08
N MET A 93 0.01 -6.85 6.31
CA MET A 93 -0.43 -5.50 6.70
C MET A 93 0.69 -4.46 6.55
N PHE A 94 0.34 -3.16 6.57
CA PHE A 94 1.35 -2.13 6.77
C PHE A 94 2.13 -2.43 8.05
N GLN A 95 3.46 -2.35 7.98
CA GLN A 95 4.29 -2.67 9.14
C GLN A 95 3.94 -1.73 10.29
N SER A 96 3.53 -2.30 11.41
CA SER A 96 3.27 -1.59 12.66
C SER A 96 4.15 -2.19 13.74
N GLY A 97 4.80 -1.34 14.54
CA GLY A 97 5.74 -1.76 15.56
C GLY A 97 5.79 -0.79 16.73
N VAL A 98 6.01 -1.31 17.93
CA VAL A 98 6.24 -0.52 19.14
C VAL A 98 7.73 -0.29 19.26
N GLY A 99 8.21 0.91 18.92
CA GLY A 99 9.62 1.25 19.08
C GLY A 99 10.02 2.51 18.31
N ALA A 100 10.88 3.32 18.91
CA ALA A 100 11.31 4.64 18.44
C ALA A 100 12.14 4.66 17.13
N LYS A 101 12.25 3.53 16.40
CA LYS A 101 12.77 3.51 15.03
C LYS A 101 11.59 3.59 14.08
N GLY A 102 11.50 4.68 13.31
CA GLY A 102 10.43 4.92 12.33
C GLY A 102 10.15 3.68 11.49
N VAL A 103 9.03 3.01 11.79
CA VAL A 103 8.61 1.75 11.15
C VAL A 103 8.21 2.01 9.69
N THR A 104 7.71 3.21 9.39
CA THR A 104 7.38 3.69 8.04
C THR A 104 8.27 4.87 7.68
N GLN A 105 9.11 4.72 6.65
CA GLN A 105 9.82 5.82 6.00
C GLN A 105 9.36 5.95 4.55
N GLY A 106 9.20 7.19 4.09
CA GLY A 106 8.62 7.49 2.78
C GLY A 106 7.10 7.35 2.79
N VAL A 107 6.54 6.86 1.68
CA VAL A 107 5.09 6.59 1.52
C VAL A 107 4.92 5.15 1.07
N TRP A 108 4.01 4.43 1.71
CA TRP A 108 3.66 3.06 1.36
C TRP A 108 2.25 3.02 0.81
N MET A 109 1.97 2.04 -0.05
CA MET A 109 0.67 1.82 -0.65
C MET A 109 0.21 0.37 -0.50
N TRP A 110 -1.10 0.16 -0.52
CA TRP A 110 -1.70 -1.16 -0.73
C TRP A 110 -1.66 -1.53 -2.21
N SER A 111 -1.17 -2.72 -2.55
CA SER A 111 -0.93 -3.11 -3.95
C SER A 111 -2.17 -3.56 -4.72
N GLU A 112 -3.28 -3.84 -4.05
CA GLU A 112 -4.54 -4.24 -4.69
C GLU A 112 -5.51 -3.06 -4.75
N PRO A 113 -6.20 -2.86 -5.88
CA PRO A 113 -7.27 -1.89 -5.98
C PRO A 113 -8.44 -2.34 -5.11
N LEU A 114 -8.81 -1.52 -4.13
CA LEU A 114 -10.07 -1.70 -3.41
C LEU A 114 -11.20 -1.10 -4.25
N GLN A 115 -12.38 -1.72 -4.26
CA GLN A 115 -13.50 -1.16 -5.03
C GLN A 115 -14.21 -0.05 -4.25
N ASP A 116 -14.54 1.03 -4.95
CA ASP A 116 -15.44 2.04 -4.41
C ASP A 116 -16.82 1.41 -4.13
N PRO A 117 -17.35 1.50 -2.88
CA PRO A 117 -18.66 0.97 -2.54
C PRO A 117 -19.84 1.74 -3.16
N ASP A 118 -19.59 2.77 -3.99
CA ASP A 118 -20.65 3.53 -4.66
C ASP A 118 -21.61 2.58 -5.44
N PRO A 119 -22.92 2.62 -5.13
CA PRO A 119 -23.91 1.79 -5.82
C PRO A 119 -24.10 2.19 -7.29
N ASN A 120 -23.63 3.35 -7.73
CA ASN A 120 -23.67 3.79 -9.12
C ASN A 120 -22.58 3.07 -9.93
N PRO A 121 -22.94 2.17 -10.88
CA PRO A 121 -21.97 1.43 -11.67
C PRO A 121 -21.09 2.33 -12.55
N ASP A 122 -21.56 3.53 -12.91
CA ASP A 122 -20.80 4.51 -13.71
C ASP A 122 -19.82 5.34 -12.87
N ALA A 123 -19.88 5.22 -11.54
CA ALA A 123 -18.96 5.85 -10.59
C ALA A 123 -17.94 4.86 -10.00
N ARG A 124 -17.98 3.58 -10.42
CA ARG A 124 -17.08 2.55 -9.91
C ARG A 124 -15.64 2.86 -10.32
N GLY A 125 -14.84 3.14 -9.31
CA GLY A 125 -13.42 3.42 -9.43
C GLY A 125 -12.59 2.57 -8.47
N SER A 126 -11.29 2.80 -8.48
CA SER A 126 -10.37 2.15 -7.54
C SER A 126 -10.08 3.06 -6.34
N ILE A 127 -9.96 2.46 -5.16
CA ILE A 127 -9.46 3.12 -3.96
C ILE A 127 -8.00 2.70 -3.74
N LEU A 128 -7.12 3.69 -3.66
CA LEU A 128 -5.71 3.57 -3.31
C LEU A 128 -5.49 4.00 -1.85
N ILE A 129 -5.04 3.08 -1.01
CA ILE A 129 -4.69 3.34 0.39
C ILE A 129 -3.19 3.64 0.52
N LEU A 130 -2.86 4.75 1.17
CA LEU A 130 -1.49 5.18 1.46
C LEU A 130 -1.24 5.34 2.98
N ASP A 131 -0.08 4.86 3.46
CA ASP A 131 0.44 5.04 4.83
C ASP A 131 1.81 5.75 4.83
#